data_AF-A0A1G5S8Q9-F1
#
_entry.id   AF-A0A1G5S8Q9-F1
#
_cell.length_a   1.000
_cell.length_b   1.000
_cell.length_c   1.000
_cell.angle_alpha   90.00
_cell.angle_beta   90.00
_cell.angle_gamma   90.00
#
_symmetry.space_group_name_H-M   'P 1'
#
loop_
_entity.id
_entity.type
_entity.pdbx_description
1 polymer ?
#
loop_
_entity_poly.entity_id
_entity_poly.type
_entity_poly.pdbx_seq_one_letter_code
_entity_poly.pdbx_strand_id
1 'polypeptide(L)'
;MAKKPNFNMKSDDVLQKELARKEARVNDLEKELEAVRAKIGAELERYAALDDNARDKAFSSFEALKIQEVRIMEKLEVLNTAGQNTVSMAANGVLKEFERVRAEYSEAVSEHMARKDKLEAEFEKAMEGLEAERTELKMQYEAAGHITMAACSHIDGAEDDKSIKRNYYGALIRRA
;
A
#
# COMPACT_ATOMS: atom_id res chain seq x y z
N MET A 1 1.31 10.35 -8.84
CA MET A 1 0.67 9.10 -9.28
C MET A 1 1.40 7.96 -8.59
N ALA A 2 0.79 7.30 -7.61
CA ALA A 2 1.42 6.11 -7.02
C ALA A 2 1.47 5.03 -8.11
N LYS A 3 2.67 4.64 -8.53
CA LYS A 3 2.85 3.48 -9.40
C LYS A 3 2.26 2.28 -8.65
N LYS A 4 1.39 1.50 -9.31
CA LYS A 4 0.87 0.26 -8.72
C LYS A 4 2.07 -0.59 -8.25
N PRO A 5 2.04 -1.12 -7.02
CA PRO A 5 3.10 -2.01 -6.55
C PRO A 5 3.18 -3.20 -7.49
N ASN A 6 4.36 -3.41 -8.06
CA ASN A 6 4.61 -4.42 -9.07
C ASN A 6 4.98 -5.71 -8.33
N PHE A 7 3.97 -6.36 -7.73
CA PHE A 7 4.15 -7.71 -7.18
C PHE A 7 4.67 -8.60 -8.30
N ASN A 8 5.82 -9.23 -8.08
CA ASN A 8 6.51 -10.00 -9.10
C ASN A 8 5.74 -11.30 -9.40
N MET A 9 4.65 -11.20 -10.18
CA MET A 9 3.74 -12.30 -10.54
C MET A 9 4.46 -13.51 -11.16
N LYS A 10 5.63 -13.32 -11.77
CA LYS A 10 6.45 -14.42 -12.31
C LYS A 10 6.99 -15.35 -11.22
N SER A 11 7.14 -14.86 -10.00
CA SER A 11 7.58 -15.64 -8.83
C SER A 11 6.51 -16.64 -8.40
N ASP A 12 5.23 -16.23 -8.43
CA ASP A 12 4.11 -17.06 -8.01
C ASP A 12 3.88 -18.24 -8.96
N ASP A 13 4.01 -18.03 -10.26
CA ASP A 13 3.91 -19.10 -11.27
C ASP A 13 4.99 -20.18 -11.10
N VAL A 14 6.21 -19.78 -10.70
CA VAL A 14 7.32 -20.71 -10.46
C VAL A 14 7.08 -21.48 -9.16
N LEU A 15 6.65 -20.79 -8.10
CA LEU A 15 6.34 -21.39 -6.80
C LEU A 15 5.18 -22.38 -6.89
N GLN A 16 4.11 -22.01 -7.59
CA GLN A 16 2.96 -22.89 -7.83
C GLN A 16 3.36 -24.13 -8.63
N LYS A 17 4.19 -23.98 -9.67
CA LYS A 17 4.70 -25.14 -10.42
C LYS A 17 5.58 -26.04 -9.57
N GLU A 18 6.39 -25.49 -8.68
CA GLU A 18 7.24 -26.29 -7.80
C GLU A 18 6.43 -27.01 -6.72
N LEU A 19 5.45 -26.35 -6.13
CA LEU A 19 4.49 -26.96 -5.19
C LEU A 19 3.71 -28.08 -5.86
N ALA A 20 3.14 -27.85 -7.05
CA ALA A 20 2.42 -28.88 -7.80
C ALA A 20 3.29 -30.11 -8.13
N ARG A 21 4.58 -29.91 -8.44
CA ARG A 21 5.53 -31.02 -8.65
C ARG A 21 5.79 -31.79 -7.35
N LYS A 22 5.93 -31.09 -6.21
CA LYS A 22 6.13 -31.72 -4.90
C LYS A 22 4.88 -32.48 -4.46
N GLU A 23 3.69 -31.92 -4.66
CA GLU A 23 2.40 -32.59 -4.39
C GLU A 23 2.22 -33.86 -5.22
N ALA A 24 2.51 -33.81 -6.52
CA ALA A 24 2.48 -35.00 -7.37
C ALA A 24 3.43 -36.08 -6.85
N ARG A 25 4.64 -35.69 -6.41
CA ARG A 25 5.62 -36.62 -5.86
C ARG A 25 5.19 -37.21 -4.52
N VAL A 26 4.53 -36.45 -3.65
CA VAL A 26 3.94 -36.93 -2.40
C VAL A 26 2.87 -37.97 -2.70
N ASN A 27 1.93 -37.67 -3.60
CA ASN A 27 0.88 -38.60 -4.01
C ASN A 27 1.44 -39.93 -4.57
N ASP A 28 2.51 -39.86 -5.36
CA ASP A 28 3.17 -41.07 -5.88
C ASP A 28 3.80 -41.91 -4.76
N LEU A 29 4.45 -41.27 -3.78
CA LEU A 29 5.05 -41.95 -2.63
C LEU A 29 3.99 -42.51 -1.67
N GLU A 30 2.86 -41.84 -1.49
CA GLU A 30 1.73 -42.34 -0.70
C GLU A 30 1.13 -43.61 -1.32
N LYS A 31 0.97 -43.63 -2.65
CA LYS A 31 0.56 -44.85 -3.38
C LYS A 31 1.59 -45.97 -3.25
N GLU A 32 2.88 -45.64 -3.34
CA GLU A 32 3.95 -46.62 -3.12
C GLU A 32 3.89 -47.18 -1.68
N LEU A 33 3.67 -46.32 -0.69
CA LEU A 33 3.55 -46.69 0.72
C LEU A 33 2.36 -47.63 0.95
N GLU A 34 1.19 -47.29 0.38
CA GLU A 34 -0.01 -48.11 0.46
C GLU A 34 0.21 -49.49 -0.18
N ALA A 35 0.84 -49.54 -1.35
CA ALA A 35 1.19 -50.80 -2.02
C ALA A 35 2.17 -51.65 -1.19
N VAL A 36 3.16 -51.04 -0.55
CA VAL A 36 4.10 -51.74 0.34
C VAL A 36 3.39 -52.25 1.59
N ARG A 37 2.50 -51.46 2.21
CA ARG A 37 1.69 -51.90 3.36
C ARG A 37 0.75 -53.05 3.02
N ALA A 38 0.14 -53.03 1.84
CA ALA A 38 -0.67 -54.14 1.36
C ALA A 38 0.15 -55.44 1.22
N LYS A 39 1.37 -55.35 0.68
CA LYS A 39 2.30 -56.49 0.60
C LYS A 39 2.73 -56.99 1.98
N ILE A 40 3.02 -56.08 2.91
CA ILE A 40 3.35 -56.42 4.30
C ILE A 40 2.18 -57.18 4.95
N GLY A 41 0.95 -56.70 4.78
CA GLY A 41 -0.26 -57.36 5.28
C GLY A 41 -0.42 -58.77 4.72
N ALA A 42 -0.30 -58.93 3.40
CA ALA A 42 -0.36 -60.24 2.75
C ALA A 42 0.74 -61.21 3.23
N GLU A 43 1.95 -60.70 3.47
CA GLU A 43 3.06 -61.53 3.94
C GLU A 43 2.91 -61.93 5.41
N LEU A 44 2.28 -61.08 6.24
CA LEU A 44 1.90 -61.42 7.62
C LEU A 44 0.86 -62.54 7.68
N GLU A 45 -0.18 -62.45 6.83
CA GLU A 45 -1.18 -63.52 6.70
C GLU A 45 -0.54 -64.84 6.25
N ARG A 46 0.40 -64.76 5.32
CA ARG A 46 1.15 -65.93 4.83
C ARG A 46 2.06 -66.51 5.92
N TYR A 47 2.76 -65.66 6.66
CA TYR A 47 3.63 -66.06 7.78
C TYR A 47 2.86 -66.85 8.84
N ALA A 48 1.63 -66.43 9.16
CA ALA A 48 0.77 -67.12 10.11
C ALA A 48 0.41 -68.57 9.68
N ALA A 49 0.47 -68.89 8.38
CA ALA A 49 0.11 -70.18 7.82
C ALA A 49 1.30 -71.16 7.60
N LEU A 50 2.54 -70.75 7.90
CA LEU A 50 3.76 -71.51 7.59
C LEU A 50 4.32 -72.31 8.78
N ASP A 51 5.05 -73.39 8.47
CA ASP A 51 5.87 -74.16 9.40
C ASP A 51 7.21 -73.45 9.72
N ASP A 52 7.94 -73.93 10.74
CA ASP A 52 9.10 -73.21 11.28
C ASP A 52 10.23 -72.95 10.26
N ASN A 53 10.40 -73.81 9.25
CA ASN A 53 11.48 -73.66 8.26
C ASN A 53 11.06 -72.74 7.09
N ALA A 54 9.76 -72.65 6.79
CA ALA A 54 9.24 -71.69 5.83
C ALA A 54 9.05 -70.27 6.42
N ARG A 55 8.96 -70.14 7.75
CA ARG A 55 8.89 -68.86 8.46
C ARG A 55 10.14 -68.00 8.28
N ASP A 56 11.34 -68.56 8.32
CA ASP A 56 12.59 -67.78 8.17
C ASP A 56 12.69 -67.08 6.81
N LYS A 57 12.31 -67.75 5.72
CA LYS A 57 12.26 -67.13 4.39
C LYS A 57 11.21 -66.03 4.30
N ALA A 58 10.02 -66.25 4.86
CA ALA A 58 8.98 -65.23 4.93
C ALA A 58 9.38 -64.02 5.80
N PHE A 59 10.16 -64.24 6.86
CA PHE A 59 10.68 -63.17 7.73
C PHE A 59 11.64 -62.24 6.99
N SER A 60 12.59 -62.76 6.22
CA SER A 60 13.49 -61.94 5.40
C SER A 60 12.77 -61.11 4.32
N SER A 61 11.73 -61.67 3.70
CA SER A 61 10.84 -60.96 2.75
C SER A 61 10.11 -59.80 3.45
N PHE A 62 9.57 -60.07 4.64
CA PHE A 62 8.92 -59.05 5.47
C PHE A 62 9.87 -57.94 5.91
N GLU A 63 11.08 -58.27 6.37
CA GLU A 63 12.11 -57.28 6.72
C GLU A 63 12.45 -56.36 5.54
N ALA A 64 12.61 -56.93 4.34
CA ALA A 64 12.87 -56.14 3.14
C ALA A 64 11.73 -55.16 2.84
N LEU A 65 10.47 -55.59 3.00
CA LEU A 65 9.30 -54.72 2.84
C LEU A 65 9.22 -53.65 3.93
N LYS A 66 9.54 -53.96 5.19
CA LYS A 66 9.61 -52.98 6.28
C LYS A 66 10.69 -51.93 6.06
N ILE A 67 11.87 -52.34 5.57
CA ILE A 67 12.93 -51.39 5.18
C ILE A 67 12.44 -50.49 4.04
N GLN A 68 11.69 -51.02 3.08
CA GLN A 68 11.10 -50.21 2.00
C GLN A 68 10.06 -49.22 2.55
N GLU A 69 9.17 -49.65 3.45
CA GLU A 69 8.18 -48.77 4.11
C GLU A 69 8.86 -47.59 4.81
N VAL A 70 9.90 -47.86 5.61
CA VAL A 70 10.66 -46.82 6.33
C VAL A 70 11.29 -45.84 5.36
N ARG A 71 11.94 -46.32 4.28
CA ARG A 71 12.55 -45.45 3.26
C ARG A 71 11.55 -44.56 2.54
N ILE A 72 10.32 -45.02 2.32
CA ILE A 72 9.26 -44.21 1.71
C ILE A 72 8.82 -43.13 2.71
N MET A 73 8.64 -43.47 3.99
CA MET A 73 8.30 -42.50 5.03
C MET A 73 9.39 -41.43 5.21
N GLU A 74 10.67 -41.80 5.22
CA GLU A 74 11.78 -40.84 5.26
C GLU A 74 11.74 -39.85 4.08
N LYS A 75 11.46 -40.35 2.86
CA LYS A 75 11.31 -39.48 1.68
C LYS A 75 10.13 -38.51 1.80
N LEU A 76 9.01 -38.96 2.37
CA LEU A 76 7.84 -38.11 2.63
C LEU A 76 8.16 -37.02 3.65
N GLU A 77 8.90 -37.34 4.71
CA GLU A 77 9.31 -36.37 5.74
C GLU A 77 10.25 -35.28 5.17
N VAL A 78 11.21 -35.69 4.33
CA VAL A 78 12.10 -34.76 3.62
C VAL A 78 11.30 -33.83 2.71
N LEU A 79 10.33 -34.36 1.96
CA LEU A 79 9.47 -33.55 1.09
C LEU A 79 8.59 -32.58 1.88
N ASN A 80 8.05 -33.00 3.01
CA ASN A 80 7.25 -32.15 3.90
C ASN A 80 8.09 -30.97 4.42
N THR A 81 9.29 -31.25 4.93
CA THR A 81 10.23 -30.23 5.43
C THR A 81 10.63 -29.26 4.32
N ALA A 82 10.94 -29.78 3.13
CA ALA A 82 11.27 -28.96 1.96
C ALA A 82 10.07 -28.09 1.50
N GLY A 83 8.83 -28.57 1.64
CA GLY A 83 7.63 -27.80 1.37
C GLY A 83 7.44 -26.64 2.34
N GLN A 84 7.57 -26.90 3.64
CA GLN A 84 7.49 -25.88 4.70
C GLN A 84 8.53 -24.76 4.50
N ASN A 85 9.76 -25.13 4.15
CA ASN A 85 10.82 -24.16 3.88
C ASN A 85 10.51 -23.27 2.65
N THR A 86 9.97 -23.85 1.57
CA THR A 86 9.58 -23.09 0.37
C THR A 86 8.48 -22.07 0.68
N VAL A 87 7.44 -22.47 1.44
CA VAL A 87 6.35 -21.57 1.85
C VAL A 87 6.86 -20.44 2.75
N SER A 88 7.72 -20.76 3.73
CA SER A 88 8.32 -19.78 4.64
C SER A 88 9.16 -18.74 3.89
N MET A 89 9.96 -19.16 2.91
CA MET A 89 10.75 -18.24 2.07
C MET A 89 9.85 -17.31 1.23
N ALA A 90 8.77 -17.84 0.65
CA ALA A 90 7.83 -17.04 -0.11
C ALA A 90 7.15 -15.97 0.77
N ALA A 91 6.70 -16.35 1.97
CA ALA A 91 6.10 -15.43 2.93
C ALA A 91 7.05 -14.29 3.33
N ASN A 92 8.33 -14.61 3.56
CA ASN A 92 9.36 -13.61 3.84
C ASN A 92 9.62 -12.66 2.66
N GLY A 93 9.56 -13.17 1.42
CA GLY A 93 9.68 -12.34 0.22
C GLY A 93 8.54 -11.33 0.10
N VAL A 94 7.30 -11.79 0.33
CA VAL A 94 6.09 -10.93 0.32
C VAL A 94 6.16 -9.88 1.43
N LEU A 95 6.60 -10.25 2.63
CA LEU A 95 6.77 -9.31 3.75
C LEU A 95 7.75 -8.19 3.42
N LYS A 96 8.92 -8.52 2.86
CA LYS A 96 9.91 -7.51 2.46
C LYS A 96 9.37 -6.55 1.39
N GLU A 97 8.63 -7.07 0.42
CA GLU A 97 8.03 -6.23 -0.62
C GLU A 97 6.93 -5.33 -0.05
N PHE A 98 6.13 -5.84 0.89
CA PHE A 98 5.15 -5.03 1.62
C PHE A 98 5.81 -3.91 2.43
N GLU A 99 6.89 -4.21 3.16
CA GLU A 99 7.66 -3.20 3.91
C GLU A 99 8.23 -2.12 2.98
N ARG A 100 8.75 -2.51 1.81
CA ARG A 100 9.25 -1.59 0.78
C ARG A 100 8.14 -0.65 0.30
N VAL A 101 7.00 -1.19 -0.11
CA VAL A 101 5.84 -0.41 -0.59
C VAL A 101 5.31 0.51 0.51
N ARG A 102 5.27 0.04 1.76
CA ARG A 102 4.88 0.86 2.91
C ARG A 102 5.81 2.05 3.10
N ALA A 103 7.12 1.85 2.98
CA ALA A 103 8.10 2.93 3.08
C ALA A 103 7.91 3.97 1.96
N GLU A 104 7.77 3.52 0.71
CA GLU A 104 7.51 4.41 -0.44
C GLU A 104 6.23 5.22 -0.27
N TYR A 105 5.16 4.58 0.22
CA TYR A 105 3.89 5.27 0.46
C TYR A 105 4.02 6.29 1.59
N SER A 106 4.72 5.94 2.67
CA SER A 106 4.98 6.85 3.79
C SER A 106 5.78 8.08 3.36
N GLU A 107 6.78 7.91 2.50
CA GLU A 107 7.57 8.99 1.92
C GLU A 107 6.69 9.90 1.05
N ALA A 108 5.88 9.33 0.15
CA ALA A 108 4.97 10.10 -0.70
C ALA A 108 3.95 10.90 0.13
N VAL A 109 3.40 10.33 1.21
CA VAL A 109 2.50 11.04 2.12
C VAL A 109 3.23 12.21 2.80
N SER A 110 4.47 12.00 3.25
CA SER A 110 5.29 13.05 3.86
C SER A 110 5.53 14.21 2.88
N GLU A 111 5.89 13.92 1.63
CA GLU A 111 6.04 14.93 0.58
C GLU A 111 4.75 15.70 0.30
N HIS A 112 3.61 14.99 0.28
CA HIS A 112 2.30 15.61 0.09
C HIS A 112 1.93 16.55 1.25
N MET A 113 2.21 16.15 2.48
CA MET A 113 2.01 17.00 3.66
C MET A 113 2.89 18.25 3.60
N ALA A 114 4.19 18.10 3.31
CA ALA A 114 5.10 19.24 3.18
C ALA A 114 4.67 20.20 2.06
N ARG A 115 4.16 19.68 0.94
CA ARG A 115 3.61 20.51 -0.14
C ARG A 115 2.32 21.22 0.28
N LYS A 116 1.46 20.55 1.04
CA LYS A 116 0.24 21.14 1.59
C LYS A 116 0.59 22.30 2.51
N ASP A 117 1.49 22.08 3.47
CA ASP A 117 1.92 23.11 4.43
C ASP A 117 2.51 24.33 3.71
N LYS A 118 3.31 24.11 2.65
CA LYS A 118 3.83 25.17 1.82
C LYS A 118 2.72 25.97 1.12
N LEU A 119 1.73 25.29 0.54
CA LEU A 119 0.60 25.94 -0.13
C LEU A 119 -0.29 26.70 0.85
N GLU A 120 -0.48 26.18 2.06
CA GLU A 120 -1.20 26.86 3.14
C GLU A 120 -0.48 28.15 3.54
N ALA A 121 0.85 28.12 3.70
CA ALA A 121 1.64 29.32 3.98
C ALA A 121 1.61 30.35 2.84
N GLU A 122 1.68 29.90 1.58
CA GLU A 122 1.54 30.78 0.41
C GLU A 122 0.14 31.42 0.35
N PHE A 123 -0.90 30.65 0.68
CA PHE A 123 -2.29 31.13 0.72
C PHE A 123 -2.49 32.16 1.84
N GLU A 124 -1.99 31.89 3.04
CA GLU A 124 -2.06 32.81 4.19
C GLU A 124 -1.39 34.15 3.85
N LYS A 125 -0.18 34.11 3.27
CA LYS A 125 0.53 35.31 2.83
C LYS A 125 -0.24 36.11 1.76
N ALA A 126 -0.91 35.42 0.83
CA ALA A 126 -1.72 36.07 -0.19
C ALA A 126 -2.96 36.76 0.43
N MET A 127 -3.59 36.11 1.42
CA MET A 127 -4.72 36.67 2.16
C MET A 127 -4.32 37.92 2.96
N GLU A 128 -3.18 37.88 3.66
CA GLU A 128 -2.64 39.05 4.36
C GLU A 128 -2.40 40.23 3.39
N GLY A 129 -1.88 39.96 2.20
CA GLY A 129 -1.69 40.97 1.15
C GLY A 129 -3.01 41.61 0.72
N LEU A 130 -4.04 40.80 0.47
CA LEU A 130 -5.38 41.30 0.10
C LEU A 130 -6.03 42.12 1.22
N GLU A 131 -5.85 41.72 2.48
CA GLU A 131 -6.35 42.48 3.63
C GLU A 131 -5.63 43.83 3.79
N ALA A 132 -4.32 43.87 3.54
CA ALA A 132 -3.55 45.11 3.54
C ALA A 132 -4.04 46.06 2.43
N GLU A 133 -4.19 45.57 1.20
CA GLU A 133 -4.72 46.35 0.07
C GLU A 133 -6.14 46.88 0.35
N ARG A 134 -7.02 46.02 0.89
CA ARG A 134 -8.38 46.42 1.29
C ARG A 134 -8.36 47.55 2.33
N THR A 135 -7.46 47.47 3.30
CA THR A 135 -7.33 48.47 4.36
C THR A 135 -6.82 49.80 3.81
N GLU A 136 -5.82 49.76 2.93
CA GLU A 136 -5.31 50.95 2.23
C GLU A 136 -6.39 51.62 1.39
N LEU A 137 -7.12 50.84 0.58
CA LEU A 137 -8.22 51.34 -0.25
C LEU A 137 -9.29 52.03 0.61
N LYS A 138 -9.63 51.46 1.77
CA LYS A 138 -10.58 52.06 2.71
C LYS A 138 -10.10 53.42 3.23
N MET A 139 -8.83 53.55 3.62
CA MET A 139 -8.26 54.83 4.06
C MET A 139 -8.29 55.88 2.93
N GLN A 140 -7.99 55.47 1.70
CA GLN A 140 -8.07 56.35 0.53
C GLN A 140 -9.50 56.85 0.29
N TYR A 141 -10.51 55.98 0.38
CA TYR A 141 -11.91 56.36 0.26
C TYR A 141 -12.37 57.31 1.37
N GLU A 142 -12.00 57.04 2.63
CA GLU A 142 -12.30 57.92 3.77
C GLU A 142 -11.66 59.30 3.60
N ALA A 143 -10.39 59.35 3.21
CA ALA A 143 -9.68 60.60 2.92
C ALA A 143 -10.36 61.40 1.81
N ALA A 144 -10.76 60.75 0.71
CA ALA A 144 -11.51 61.39 -0.37
C ALA A 144 -12.86 61.94 0.11
N GLY A 145 -13.57 61.21 0.97
CA GLY A 145 -14.81 61.66 1.60
C GLY A 145 -14.63 62.90 2.48
N HIS A 146 -13.60 62.93 3.32
CA HIS A 146 -13.26 64.08 4.15
C HIS A 146 -12.91 65.32 3.34
N ILE A 147 -12.11 65.19 2.27
CA ILE A 147 -11.78 66.29 1.36
C ILE A 147 -13.06 66.84 0.70
N THR A 148 -13.95 65.95 0.27
CA THR A 148 -15.20 66.35 -0.38
C THR A 148 -16.12 67.09 0.60
N MET A 149 -16.29 66.60 1.83
CA MET A 149 -17.08 67.29 2.86
C MET A 149 -16.46 68.64 3.26
N ALA A 150 -15.13 68.70 3.40
CA ALA A 150 -14.43 69.95 3.67
C ALA A 150 -14.65 70.97 2.55
N ALA A 151 -14.62 70.53 1.30
CA ALA A 151 -14.92 71.40 0.16
C ALA A 151 -16.38 71.87 0.13
N CYS A 152 -17.35 71.00 0.49
CA CYS A 152 -18.75 71.39 0.61
C CYS A 152 -18.99 72.42 1.74
N SER A 153 -18.32 72.30 2.90
CA SER A 153 -18.50 73.26 4.00
C SER A 153 -17.91 74.64 3.72
N HIS A 154 -16.83 74.73 2.92
CA HIS A 154 -16.27 76.01 2.47
C HIS A 154 -17.20 76.76 1.50
N ILE A 155 -18.11 76.04 0.82
CA ILE A 155 -19.09 76.61 -0.10
C ILE A 155 -20.34 77.08 0.64
N ASP A 156 -20.74 76.36 1.69
CA ASP A 156 -21.81 76.79 2.58
C ASP A 156 -21.39 78.02 3.40
N GLY A 157 -20.12 78.13 3.82
CA GLY A 157 -19.57 79.36 4.40
C GLY A 157 -19.42 80.54 3.41
N ALA A 158 -19.51 80.28 2.10
CA ALA A 158 -19.50 81.29 1.04
C ALA A 158 -20.93 81.67 0.61
N GLU A 159 -21.81 81.88 1.59
CA GLU A 159 -23.25 82.04 1.41
C GLU A 159 -23.66 83.18 0.45
N ASP A 160 -22.79 84.17 0.23
CA ASP A 160 -23.10 85.34 -0.61
C ASP A 160 -22.43 85.38 -2.00
N ASP A 161 -21.51 84.47 -2.34
CA ASP A 161 -20.81 84.52 -3.64
C ASP A 161 -21.29 83.45 -4.64
N LYS A 162 -22.30 83.83 -5.44
CA LYS A 162 -22.89 82.97 -6.50
C LYS A 162 -21.87 82.48 -7.52
N SER A 163 -20.72 83.16 -7.68
CA SER A 163 -19.69 82.78 -8.65
C SER A 163 -18.89 81.54 -8.19
N ILE A 164 -18.65 81.40 -6.88
CA ILE A 164 -17.89 80.30 -6.28
C ILE A 164 -18.69 79.00 -6.37
N LYS A 165 -19.98 79.03 -6.02
CA LYS A 165 -20.90 77.87 -6.14
C LYS A 165 -20.94 77.33 -7.57
N ARG A 166 -21.09 78.21 -8.57
CA ARG A 166 -21.19 77.80 -9.99
C ARG A 166 -19.89 77.18 -10.53
N ASN A 167 -18.73 77.73 -10.13
CA ASN A 167 -17.44 77.18 -10.54
C ASN A 167 -17.11 75.83 -9.89
N TYR A 168 -17.44 75.67 -8.61
CA TYR A 168 -17.20 74.41 -7.90
C TYR A 168 -18.06 73.25 -8.43
N TYR A 169 -19.38 73.44 -8.57
CA TYR A 169 -20.25 72.41 -9.14
C TYR A 169 -19.85 72.08 -10.59
N GLY A 170 -19.39 73.08 -11.36
CA GLY A 170 -18.86 72.88 -12.71
C GLY A 170 -17.52 72.12 -12.76
N ALA A 171 -16.74 72.10 -11.67
CA ALA A 171 -15.52 71.30 -11.56
C ALA A 171 -15.82 69.85 -11.15
N LEU A 172 -16.78 69.64 -10.25
CA LEU A 172 -17.24 68.31 -9.85
C LEU A 172 -17.88 67.53 -11.01
N ILE A 173 -18.77 68.16 -11.79
CA ILE A 173 -19.43 67.52 -12.94
C ILE A 173 -18.43 67.13 -14.04
N ARG A 174 -17.32 67.86 -14.20
CA ARG A 174 -16.29 67.56 -15.21
C ARG A 174 -15.33 66.44 -14.81
N ARG A 175 -15.34 66.02 -13.53
CA ARG A 175 -14.41 65.01 -12.99
C ARG A 175 -15.06 63.62 -12.82
N ALA A 176 -16.40 63.56 -12.84
CA ALA A 176 -17.19 62.34 -12.92
C ALA A 176 -17.36 61.90 -14.39
#